data_AF-A0A2E1DHG6-F1
#
_entry.id   AF-A0A2E1DHG6-F1
#
_cell.length_a   1.000
_cell.length_b   1.000
_cell.length_c   1.000
_cell.angle_alpha   90.00
_cell.angle_beta   90.00
_cell.angle_gamma   90.00
#
_symmetry.space_group_name_H-M   'P 1'
#
loop_
_entity.id
_entity.type
_entity.pdbx_description
1 polymer ?
#
loop_
_entity_poly.entity_id
_entity_poly.type
_entity_poly.pdbx_seq_one_letter_code
_entity_poly.pdbx_strand_id
1 'polypeptide(L)'
;MNRLLLIFILLVSIHSNTYSQDDFETWPISWDITDSGINVTQETTIVYEGSSSASVEVTTASQGSTDWRKNVNLNSGTTYTISFKIYHTEGGVRARIYAGTYRNYSQPTTVNQWQTLSYDYVPSSTGSHDIGLRFYDVSGFDGNEVVYVDDFKIISDVTYSSDTSISSDLTYNNVTINSGVTLTIEKNGSLTTLGNLSNSGTLIINSDNLEFGSLIVQGTSSGNATYNRWINSISSASPTSSDPGWDLVGSPVVGASLTSSNFSQNSGNYAIQPYDNSDNTWTATSSATVSTSLGTGYAMAKQTAGTEAFTGTIETIDKNVSITNNDGSGSGTQWNLVANPYPSYLALNSNARSASSATTDFITQNAETADVLGSGTNEDALWYWKGFEYGQYNNSSSAKYIAPGQGFFVASKTGGGTLKFLESMQTTTGTDDFISGDIMEDNRGELFISLNQNDLLRETEIYFIENTTDGSDPTYDARTFPMNDNATSVFTRLVEGDEGVDLAIQSLAY
;
A
#
# COMPACT_ATOMS: atom_id res chain seq x y z
N MET A 1 44.99 23.32 24.60
CA MET A 1 43.71 23.94 24.14
C MET A 1 42.71 22.80 24.01
N ASN A 2 41.97 22.51 25.08
CA ASN A 2 41.04 21.38 25.12
C ASN A 2 39.82 21.70 24.25
N ARG A 3 39.65 20.97 23.14
CA ARG A 3 38.40 20.99 22.38
C ARG A 3 37.46 19.96 23.01
N LEU A 4 36.45 20.48 23.71
CA LEU A 4 35.30 19.74 24.20
C LEU A 4 34.55 19.17 22.98
N LEU A 5 34.52 17.84 22.85
CA LEU A 5 33.63 17.16 21.91
C LEU A 5 32.25 17.15 22.55
N LEU A 6 31.36 18.03 22.10
CA LEU A 6 29.95 18.02 22.48
C LEU A 6 29.30 16.83 21.76
N ILE A 7 29.08 15.74 22.47
CA ILE A 7 28.24 14.63 22.02
C ILE A 7 26.79 15.11 22.21
N PHE A 8 26.11 15.43 21.11
CA PHE A 8 24.65 15.57 21.11
C PHE A 8 24.07 14.19 21.40
N ILE A 9 23.54 14.02 22.61
CA ILE A 9 22.69 12.87 22.94
C ILE A 9 21.38 13.09 22.20
N LEU A 10 21.17 12.35 21.12
CA LEU A 10 19.88 12.23 20.45
C LEU A 10 18.92 11.60 21.46
N LEU A 11 18.03 12.41 22.06
CA LEU A 11 16.90 11.91 22.82
C LEU A 11 15.95 11.25 21.83
N VAL A 12 15.99 9.92 21.74
CA VAL A 12 14.97 9.14 21.05
C VAL A 12 13.72 9.19 21.92
N SER A 13 12.80 10.10 21.61
CA SER A 13 11.44 10.03 22.14
C SER A 13 10.75 8.83 21.50
N ILE A 14 10.67 7.73 22.24
CA ILE A 14 9.87 6.57 21.86
C ILE A 14 8.41 6.97 21.96
N HIS A 15 7.82 7.37 20.83
CA HIS A 15 6.37 7.54 20.72
C HIS A 15 5.77 6.15 20.49
N SER A 16 5.45 5.42 21.56
CA SER A 16 4.61 4.24 21.42
C SER A 16 3.18 4.72 21.19
N ASN A 17 2.73 4.74 19.93
CA ASN A 17 1.34 5.00 19.63
C ASN A 17 0.52 3.75 19.95
N THR A 18 -0.63 3.95 20.58
CA THR A 18 -1.64 2.92 20.71
C THR A 18 -2.72 3.19 19.67
N TYR A 19 -2.48 2.74 18.43
CA TYR A 19 -3.58 2.47 17.52
C TYR A 19 -4.20 1.15 17.96
N SER A 20 -5.42 1.19 18.48
CA SER A 20 -6.21 -0.01 18.77
C SER A 20 -7.45 0.05 17.92
N GLN A 21 -7.58 -0.89 17.00
CA GLN A 21 -8.79 -1.10 16.21
C GLN A 21 -9.34 -2.50 16.50
N ASP A 22 -10.64 -2.64 16.43
CA ASP A 22 -11.34 -3.92 16.30
C ASP A 22 -12.46 -3.70 15.29
N ASP A 23 -12.27 -4.25 14.09
CA ASP A 23 -13.24 -4.27 12.99
C ASP A 23 -14.16 -5.49 13.07
N PHE A 24 -13.98 -6.34 14.09
CA PHE A 24 -14.79 -7.53 14.34
C PHE A 24 -14.80 -8.57 13.20
N GLU A 25 -13.76 -8.59 12.36
CA GLU A 25 -13.61 -9.57 11.26
C GLU A 25 -13.09 -10.95 11.74
N THR A 26 -12.47 -11.00 12.92
CA THR A 26 -11.87 -12.23 13.47
C THR A 26 -12.55 -12.67 14.77
N TRP A 27 -13.08 -13.89 14.79
CA TRP A 27 -13.76 -14.48 15.94
C TRP A 27 -13.05 -15.76 16.43
N PRO A 28 -12.96 -16.03 17.75
CA PRO A 28 -13.57 -15.29 18.85
C PRO A 28 -12.88 -13.94 19.13
N ILE A 29 -13.67 -12.92 19.45
CA ILE A 29 -13.18 -11.56 19.71
C ILE A 29 -12.39 -11.45 21.03
N SER A 30 -11.49 -10.48 21.10
CA SER A 30 -10.64 -10.21 22.28
C SER A 30 -11.35 -9.52 23.45
N TRP A 31 -12.65 -9.25 23.33
CA TRP A 31 -13.45 -8.52 24.31
C TRP A 31 -14.05 -9.45 25.36
N ASP A 32 -14.31 -8.91 26.56
CA ASP A 32 -15.07 -9.63 27.58
C ASP A 32 -16.56 -9.64 27.22
N ILE A 33 -17.08 -10.82 26.85
CA ILE A 33 -18.49 -11.03 26.46
C ILE A 33 -19.32 -11.67 27.58
N THR A 34 -18.83 -11.68 28.83
CA THR A 34 -19.43 -12.48 29.92
C THR A 34 -20.46 -11.73 30.76
N ASP A 35 -20.73 -10.46 30.48
CA ASP A 35 -21.70 -9.69 31.27
C ASP A 35 -23.13 -10.21 31.06
N SER A 36 -23.80 -10.54 32.16
CA SER A 36 -25.04 -11.32 32.21
C SER A 36 -26.26 -10.70 31.52
N GLY A 37 -26.23 -9.41 31.23
CA GLY A 37 -27.32 -8.68 30.56
C GLY A 37 -27.11 -8.45 29.07
N ILE A 38 -26.02 -8.97 28.50
CA ILE A 38 -25.75 -8.94 27.06
C ILE A 38 -25.36 -10.32 26.54
N ASN A 39 -25.65 -10.56 25.27
CA ASN A 39 -25.15 -11.70 24.52
C ASN A 39 -24.51 -11.18 23.23
N VAL A 40 -23.23 -11.49 23.01
CA VAL A 40 -22.44 -10.94 21.89
C VAL A 40 -22.09 -12.06 20.92
N THR A 41 -22.49 -11.92 19.66
CA THR A 41 -22.26 -12.90 18.60
C THR A 41 -21.83 -12.23 17.30
N GLN A 42 -21.19 -13.00 16.40
CA GLN A 42 -20.87 -12.53 15.06
C GLN A 42 -22.13 -12.29 14.23
N GLU A 43 -22.16 -11.19 13.48
CA GLU A 43 -23.17 -10.88 12.47
C GLU A 43 -22.49 -10.69 11.11
N THR A 44 -23.08 -11.20 10.03
CA THR A 44 -22.49 -11.16 8.67
C THR A 44 -23.39 -10.48 7.64
N THR A 45 -24.57 -10.02 8.05
CA THR A 45 -25.56 -9.35 7.19
C THR A 45 -25.60 -7.84 7.44
N ILE A 46 -25.59 -7.42 8.71
CA ILE A 46 -25.61 -6.00 9.09
C ILE A 46 -24.20 -5.57 9.46
N VAL A 47 -23.45 -5.10 8.47
CA VAL A 47 -22.02 -4.79 8.59
C VAL A 47 -21.79 -3.33 8.16
N TYR A 48 -20.90 -2.61 8.84
CA TYR A 48 -20.51 -1.25 8.44
C TYR A 48 -19.39 -1.31 7.41
N GLU A 49 -18.32 -2.05 7.72
CA GLU A 49 -17.18 -2.29 6.83
C GLU A 49 -16.70 -3.74 6.98
N GLY A 50 -16.06 -4.29 5.95
CA GLY A 50 -15.61 -5.69 5.97
C GLY A 50 -16.72 -6.71 5.74
N SER A 51 -16.63 -7.86 6.40
CA SER A 51 -17.51 -9.02 6.24
C SER A 51 -18.34 -9.33 7.49
N SER A 52 -17.99 -8.77 8.66
CA SER A 52 -18.76 -9.03 9.87
C SER A 52 -18.75 -7.88 10.88
N SER A 53 -19.80 -7.80 11.68
CA SER A 53 -19.91 -6.90 12.83
C SER A 53 -20.23 -7.69 14.10
N ALA A 54 -20.30 -7.01 15.24
CA ALA A 54 -20.78 -7.60 16.49
C ALA A 54 -22.29 -7.34 16.69
N SER A 55 -23.07 -8.40 16.84
CA SER A 55 -24.45 -8.35 17.32
C SER A 55 -24.46 -8.40 18.85
N VAL A 56 -24.98 -7.34 19.49
CA VAL A 56 -25.11 -7.25 20.95
C VAL A 56 -26.58 -7.28 21.33
N GLU A 57 -27.07 -8.44 21.75
CA GLU A 57 -28.42 -8.61 22.28
C GLU A 57 -28.46 -8.17 23.74
N VAL A 58 -29.18 -7.08 24.03
CA VAL A 58 -29.36 -6.52 25.37
C VAL A 58 -30.65 -7.05 25.97
N THR A 59 -30.54 -7.80 27.07
CA THR A 59 -31.64 -8.62 27.62
C THR A 59 -32.20 -8.13 28.96
N THR A 60 -31.74 -6.97 29.43
CA THR A 60 -32.12 -6.44 30.74
C THR A 60 -32.10 -4.91 30.79
N ALA A 61 -32.99 -4.33 31.59
CA ALA A 61 -32.93 -2.91 31.96
C ALA A 61 -31.90 -2.64 33.08
N SER A 62 -31.27 -3.67 33.63
CA SER A 62 -30.22 -3.52 34.65
C SER A 62 -28.91 -3.04 34.01
N GLN A 63 -28.74 -1.72 33.96
CA GLN A 63 -27.56 -1.06 33.37
C GLN A 63 -26.22 -1.51 33.98
N GLY A 64 -26.21 -2.04 35.20
CA GLY A 64 -24.99 -2.56 35.84
C GLY A 64 -24.52 -3.91 35.29
N SER A 65 -25.26 -4.50 34.36
CA SER A 65 -25.04 -5.83 33.80
C SER A 65 -24.98 -5.80 32.26
N THR A 66 -24.65 -4.65 31.68
CA THR A 66 -24.64 -4.44 30.23
C THR A 66 -23.35 -3.76 29.76
N ASP A 67 -22.24 -4.01 30.46
CA ASP A 67 -20.93 -3.52 30.03
C ASP A 67 -20.30 -4.48 29.02
N TRP A 68 -19.77 -3.92 27.93
CA TRP A 68 -18.94 -4.63 26.97
C TRP A 68 -17.65 -3.86 26.77
N ARG A 69 -16.55 -4.35 27.37
CA ARG A 69 -15.32 -3.57 27.54
C ARG A 69 -14.06 -4.41 27.34
N LYS A 70 -12.95 -3.74 27.10
CA LYS A 70 -11.60 -4.31 27.05
C LYS A 70 -10.58 -3.34 27.65
N ASN A 71 -9.46 -3.90 28.09
CA ASN A 71 -8.30 -3.12 28.52
C ASN A 71 -7.45 -2.72 27.31
N VAL A 72 -7.06 -1.45 27.26
CA VAL A 72 -6.14 -0.90 26.25
C VAL A 72 -5.05 -0.07 26.92
N ASN A 73 -3.80 -0.24 26.51
CA ASN A 73 -2.68 0.52 27.06
C ASN A 73 -2.60 1.91 26.42
N LEU A 74 -2.75 2.99 27.19
CA LEU A 74 -2.71 4.36 26.67
C LEU A 74 -1.67 5.20 27.43
N ASN A 75 -1.14 6.25 26.78
CA ASN A 75 -0.18 7.17 27.39
C ASN A 75 -0.88 8.34 28.10
N SER A 76 -0.34 8.75 29.25
CA SER A 76 -0.86 9.94 29.94
C SER A 76 -0.67 11.20 29.11
N GLY A 77 -1.68 12.08 29.11
CA GLY A 77 -1.60 13.41 28.50
C GLY A 77 -1.79 13.45 26.98
N THR A 78 -1.90 12.29 26.32
CA THR A 78 -2.30 12.20 24.91
C THR A 78 -3.82 12.22 24.80
N THR A 79 -4.37 13.03 23.89
CA THR A 79 -5.80 12.97 23.55
C THR A 79 -6.02 11.84 22.55
N TYR A 80 -6.90 10.91 22.90
CA TYR A 80 -7.34 9.82 22.04
C TYR A 80 -8.82 10.00 21.72
N THR A 81 -9.20 9.95 20.45
CA THR A 81 -10.58 9.80 20.04
C THR A 81 -10.93 8.32 20.08
N ILE A 82 -11.87 7.97 20.97
CA ILE A 82 -12.49 6.64 21.03
C ILE A 82 -13.76 6.69 20.20
N SER A 83 -13.95 5.76 19.27
CA SER A 83 -15.17 5.69 18.46
C SER A 83 -15.67 4.28 18.20
N PHE A 84 -16.97 4.18 17.97
CA PHE A 84 -17.70 2.98 17.56
C PHE A 84 -18.72 3.37 16.47
N LYS A 85 -18.98 2.47 15.52
CA LYS A 85 -20.18 2.48 14.71
C LYS A 85 -21.27 1.70 15.44
N ILE A 86 -22.45 2.29 15.56
CA ILE A 86 -23.60 1.75 16.29
C ILE A 86 -24.79 1.69 15.35
N TYR A 87 -25.56 0.62 15.41
CA TYR A 87 -26.80 0.45 14.67
C TYR A 87 -27.88 -0.09 15.61
N HIS A 88 -28.94 0.69 15.84
CA HIS A 88 -30.09 0.26 16.64
C HIS A 88 -31.16 -0.38 15.75
N THR A 89 -31.80 -1.46 16.20
CA THR A 89 -32.88 -2.11 15.47
C THR A 89 -34.24 -1.52 15.80
N GLU A 90 -34.47 -1.15 17.07
CA GLU A 90 -35.79 -0.82 17.61
C GLU A 90 -35.83 0.54 18.33
N GLY A 91 -34.71 0.97 18.90
CA GLY A 91 -34.56 2.23 19.60
C GLY A 91 -35.04 2.23 21.05
N GLY A 92 -35.20 1.04 21.65
CA GLY A 92 -35.42 0.81 23.08
C GLY A 92 -34.14 0.87 23.93
N VAL A 93 -32.96 0.93 23.30
CA VAL A 93 -31.65 0.95 23.94
C VAL A 93 -30.79 2.06 23.34
N ARG A 94 -29.90 2.63 24.17
CA ARG A 94 -28.79 3.48 23.71
C ARG A 94 -27.46 2.98 24.25
N ALA A 95 -26.44 2.98 23.41
CA ALA A 95 -25.07 2.73 23.79
C ALA A 95 -24.42 3.99 24.40
N ARG A 96 -23.48 3.79 25.31
CA ARG A 96 -22.73 4.84 25.99
C ARG A 96 -21.27 4.43 26.09
N ILE A 97 -20.33 5.33 25.76
CA ILE A 97 -18.90 5.01 25.89
C ILE A 97 -18.52 4.96 27.38
N TYR A 98 -17.67 4.00 27.72
CA TYR A 98 -16.93 3.96 28.96
C TYR A 98 -15.44 4.21 28.70
N ALA A 99 -14.89 5.24 29.33
CA ALA A 99 -13.46 5.57 29.30
C ALA A 99 -13.06 6.20 30.64
N GLY A 100 -12.80 5.35 31.64
CA GLY A 100 -12.65 5.72 33.06
C GLY A 100 -13.94 6.22 33.73
N THR A 101 -14.82 6.87 32.96
CA THR A 101 -16.18 7.26 33.32
C THR A 101 -17.09 7.14 32.10
N TYR A 102 -18.40 7.18 32.30
CA TYR A 102 -19.35 7.08 31.20
C TYR A 102 -19.54 8.40 30.45
N ARG A 103 -19.41 8.35 29.12
CA ARG A 103 -19.36 9.51 28.21
C ARG A 103 -20.16 9.26 26.96
N ASN A 104 -20.86 10.29 26.49
CA ASN A 104 -21.63 10.36 25.23
C ASN A 104 -22.65 9.23 25.02
N TYR A 105 -23.77 9.51 24.36
CA TYR A 105 -24.78 8.50 24.05
C TYR A 105 -24.98 8.42 22.55
N SER A 106 -25.16 7.20 22.02
CA SER A 106 -25.77 7.03 20.71
C SER A 106 -27.21 7.56 20.74
N GLN A 107 -27.74 7.95 19.59
CA GLN A 107 -29.14 8.32 19.42
C GLN A 107 -30.01 7.06 19.20
N PRO A 108 -30.83 6.64 20.18
CA PRO A 108 -31.63 5.42 20.07
C PRO A 108 -32.69 5.54 18.96
N THR A 109 -33.16 6.75 18.65
CA THR A 109 -34.15 7.00 17.60
C THR A 109 -33.59 6.86 16.19
N THR A 110 -32.27 6.78 16.05
CA THR A 110 -31.60 6.53 14.77
C THR A 110 -31.52 5.01 14.56
N VAL A 111 -32.67 4.45 14.17
CA VAL A 111 -32.85 3.03 13.93
C VAL A 111 -32.60 2.69 12.47
N ASN A 112 -32.18 1.45 12.22
CA ASN A 112 -31.98 0.89 10.89
C ASN A 112 -30.95 1.63 10.01
N GLN A 113 -29.98 2.29 10.65
CA GLN A 113 -28.85 2.92 9.99
C GLN A 113 -27.67 3.06 10.96
N TRP A 114 -26.45 3.03 10.42
CA TRP A 114 -25.23 3.24 11.18
C TRP A 114 -25.08 4.69 11.66
N GLN A 115 -24.60 4.86 12.88
CA GLN A 115 -24.21 6.15 13.46
C GLN A 115 -22.86 6.03 14.17
N THR A 116 -22.09 7.12 14.21
CA THR A 116 -20.82 7.16 14.96
C THR A 116 -21.06 7.68 16.38
N LEU A 117 -20.63 6.89 17.36
CA LEU A 117 -20.53 7.29 18.76
C LEU A 117 -19.05 7.48 19.10
N SER A 118 -18.65 8.71 19.46
CA SER A 118 -17.24 9.02 19.77
C SER A 118 -17.07 9.88 21.01
N TYR A 119 -15.87 9.86 21.60
CA TYR A 119 -15.46 10.69 22.74
C TYR A 119 -13.94 10.88 22.78
N ASP A 120 -13.49 12.10 23.02
CA ASP A 120 -12.07 12.41 23.24
C ASP A 120 -11.67 12.17 24.69
N TYR A 121 -10.77 11.21 24.90
CA TYR A 121 -10.27 10.78 26.19
C TYR A 121 -8.80 11.17 26.38
N VAL A 122 -8.48 11.76 27.54
CA VAL A 122 -7.11 12.09 27.96
C VAL A 122 -6.79 11.29 29.21
N PRO A 123 -5.96 10.23 29.11
CA PRO A 123 -5.56 9.46 30.28
C PRO A 123 -4.74 10.29 31.26
N SER A 124 -5.02 10.14 32.56
CA SER A 124 -4.24 10.80 33.63
C SER A 124 -2.93 10.08 33.98
N SER A 125 -2.76 8.83 33.52
CA SER A 125 -1.59 7.98 33.78
C SER A 125 -1.35 7.04 32.60
N THR A 126 -0.08 6.78 32.28
CA THR A 126 0.29 5.75 31.29
C THR A 126 0.03 4.36 31.85
N GLY A 127 -0.60 3.49 31.08
CA GLY A 127 -0.89 2.11 31.47
C GLY A 127 -2.20 1.58 30.88
N SER A 128 -2.71 0.49 31.46
CA SER A 128 -3.96 -0.14 31.04
C SER A 128 -5.18 0.69 31.44
N HIS A 129 -6.07 0.97 30.49
CA HIS A 129 -7.35 1.65 30.69
C HIS A 129 -8.49 0.77 30.22
N ASP A 130 -9.56 0.71 31.01
CA ASP A 130 -10.78 -0.01 30.69
C ASP A 130 -11.67 0.87 29.78
N ILE A 131 -11.83 0.43 28.52
CA ILE A 131 -12.55 1.15 27.46
C ILE A 131 -13.63 0.24 26.87
N GLY A 132 -14.79 0.80 26.57
CA GLY A 132 -15.83 0.05 25.87
C GLY A 132 -17.17 0.76 25.84
N LEU A 133 -18.24 -0.04 25.85
CA LEU A 133 -19.62 0.41 25.82
C LEU A 133 -20.38 -0.08 27.06
N ARG A 134 -21.44 0.66 27.38
CA ARG A 134 -22.54 0.19 28.21
C ARG A 134 -23.86 0.50 27.53
N PHE A 135 -24.82 -0.42 27.63
CA PHE A 135 -26.15 -0.26 27.05
C PHE A 135 -27.18 0.15 28.11
N TYR A 136 -27.99 1.16 27.79
CA TYR A 136 -29.01 1.71 28.67
C TYR A 136 -30.38 1.55 28.01
N ASP A 137 -31.32 1.02 28.76
CA ASP A 137 -32.74 1.06 28.40
C ASP A 137 -33.22 2.51 28.24
N VAL A 138 -34.17 2.71 27.34
CA VAL A 138 -34.97 3.92 27.22
C VAL A 138 -36.45 3.58 27.27
N SER A 139 -37.29 4.61 27.42
CA SER A 139 -38.75 4.43 27.46
C SER A 139 -39.23 3.67 26.23
N GLY A 140 -39.86 2.51 26.44
CA GLY A 140 -40.34 1.63 25.38
C GLY A 140 -39.58 0.32 25.27
N PHE A 141 -38.45 0.15 25.97
CA PHE A 141 -37.75 -1.12 26.07
C PHE A 141 -38.67 -2.20 26.68
N ASP A 142 -38.87 -3.29 25.95
CA ASP A 142 -39.80 -4.37 26.31
C ASP A 142 -39.09 -5.58 26.95
N GLY A 143 -37.77 -5.51 27.09
CA GLY A 143 -36.93 -6.53 27.69
C GLY A 143 -35.84 -7.06 26.75
N ASN A 144 -35.90 -6.76 25.45
CA ASN A 144 -34.89 -7.18 24.49
C ASN A 144 -34.65 -6.16 23.37
N GLU A 145 -33.40 -5.96 22.97
CA GLU A 145 -33.06 -5.29 21.71
C GLU A 145 -31.68 -5.74 21.24
N VAL A 146 -31.50 -5.91 19.93
CA VAL A 146 -30.19 -6.13 19.33
C VAL A 146 -29.60 -4.80 18.85
N VAL A 147 -28.37 -4.50 19.27
CA VAL A 147 -27.60 -3.37 18.78
C VAL A 147 -26.38 -3.92 18.04
N TYR A 148 -26.20 -3.56 16.76
CA TYR A 148 -24.97 -3.92 16.06
C TYR A 148 -23.89 -2.87 16.32
N VAL A 149 -22.68 -3.35 16.52
CA VAL A 149 -21.49 -2.53 16.77
C VAL A 149 -20.40 -2.94 15.82
N ASP A 150 -19.74 -1.95 15.25
CA ASP A 150 -18.67 -2.14 14.28
C ASP A 150 -17.60 -1.05 14.44
N ASP A 151 -16.45 -1.23 13.78
CA ASP A 151 -15.37 -0.25 13.62
C ASP A 151 -14.99 0.46 14.94
N PHE A 152 -14.59 -0.31 15.94
CA PHE A 152 -14.03 0.25 17.17
C PHE A 152 -12.64 0.81 16.89
N LYS A 153 -12.42 2.08 17.21
CA LYS A 153 -11.14 2.77 17.02
C LYS A 153 -10.74 3.55 18.27
N ILE A 154 -9.46 3.47 18.64
CA ILE A 154 -8.78 4.42 19.52
C ILE A 154 -7.60 5.00 18.74
N ILE A 155 -7.67 6.30 18.44
CA ILE A 155 -6.69 6.98 17.61
C ILE A 155 -6.32 8.31 18.27
N SER A 156 -5.06 8.74 18.15
CA SER A 156 -4.60 10.05 18.63
C SER A 156 -4.14 10.93 17.48
N ASP A 157 -4.19 12.25 17.70
CA ASP A 157 -3.39 13.19 16.92
C ASP A 157 -1.95 13.22 17.45
N VAL A 158 -0.99 13.61 16.62
CA VAL A 158 0.39 13.84 17.04
C VAL A 158 0.93 15.17 16.54
N THR A 159 1.71 15.83 17.39
CA THR A 159 2.50 17.02 17.04
C THR A 159 3.96 16.76 17.34
N TYR A 160 4.79 16.65 16.30
CA TYR A 160 6.23 16.55 16.43
C TYR A 160 6.82 17.93 16.71
N SER A 161 7.36 18.11 17.92
CA SER A 161 7.96 19.35 18.43
C SER A 161 9.48 19.28 18.60
N SER A 162 10.07 18.13 18.28
CA SER A 162 11.51 17.86 18.25
C SER A 162 11.81 16.84 17.16
N ASP A 163 13.05 16.84 16.67
CA ASP A 163 13.48 15.87 15.65
C ASP A 163 13.17 14.44 16.10
N THR A 164 12.60 13.64 15.19
CA THR A 164 12.11 12.28 15.50
C THR A 164 12.32 11.37 14.29
N SER A 165 12.74 10.13 14.54
CA SER A 165 12.76 9.05 13.54
C SER A 165 11.67 8.02 13.84
N ILE A 166 10.98 7.56 12.80
CA ILE A 166 9.98 6.48 12.83
C ILE A 166 10.61 5.26 12.14
N SER A 167 10.78 4.17 12.88
CA SER A 167 11.36 2.91 12.39
C SER A 167 10.45 1.70 12.69
N SER A 168 9.16 1.97 12.78
CA SER A 168 8.07 1.02 13.02
C SER A 168 6.81 1.54 12.35
N ASP A 169 5.73 0.75 12.36
CA ASP A 169 4.44 1.18 11.84
C ASP A 169 3.69 2.06 12.85
N LEU A 170 3.28 3.25 12.44
CA LEU A 170 2.52 4.19 13.27
C LEU A 170 1.29 4.72 12.52
N THR A 171 0.15 4.79 13.21
CA THR A 171 -1.11 5.33 12.67
C THR A 171 -1.68 6.42 13.55
N TYR A 172 -1.81 7.64 13.05
CA TYR A 172 -2.42 8.78 13.75
C TYR A 172 -3.66 9.30 13.02
N ASN A 173 -4.48 10.06 13.72
CA ASN A 173 -5.60 10.78 13.12
C ASN A 173 -5.03 11.98 12.34
N ASN A 174 -4.56 13.02 13.02
CA ASN A 174 -3.80 14.10 12.37
C ASN A 174 -2.32 14.08 12.77
N VAL A 175 -1.45 14.44 11.83
CA VAL A 175 -0.02 14.61 12.08
C VAL A 175 0.37 16.07 11.84
N THR A 176 1.01 16.69 12.82
CA THR A 176 1.60 18.03 12.68
C THR A 176 3.10 17.96 12.89
N ILE A 177 3.87 18.57 11.99
CA ILE A 177 5.33 18.74 12.12
C ILE A 177 5.59 20.24 12.30
N ASN A 178 6.10 20.63 13.47
CA ASN A 178 6.36 22.03 13.79
C ASN A 178 7.50 22.61 12.95
N SER A 179 7.51 23.93 12.79
CA SER A 179 8.62 24.61 12.12
C SER A 179 9.95 24.38 12.84
N GLY A 180 10.99 24.10 12.06
CA GLY A 180 12.33 23.78 12.58
C GLY A 180 12.50 22.35 13.10
N VAL A 181 11.49 21.50 12.96
CA VAL A 181 11.53 20.07 13.33
C VAL A 181 11.72 19.19 12.09
N THR A 182 12.54 18.15 12.22
CA THR A 182 12.70 17.08 11.22
C THR A 182 11.99 15.82 11.67
N LEU A 183 11.01 15.36 10.89
CA LEU A 183 10.46 14.01 11.00
C LEU A 183 11.09 13.14 9.92
N THR A 184 11.70 12.04 10.32
CA THR A 184 12.27 11.04 9.41
C THR A 184 11.48 9.75 9.53
N ILE A 185 10.92 9.26 8.42
CA ILE A 185 10.43 7.89 8.30
C ILE A 185 11.59 7.07 7.75
N GLU A 186 12.13 6.19 8.57
CA GLU A 186 13.23 5.31 8.18
C GLU A 186 12.75 4.27 7.18
N LYS A 187 13.69 3.63 6.49
CA LYS A 187 13.43 2.61 5.45
C LYS A 187 12.52 1.45 5.89
N ASN A 188 12.53 1.12 7.18
CA ASN A 188 11.72 0.07 7.78
C ASN A 188 10.54 0.61 8.60
N GLY A 189 10.27 1.91 8.51
CA GLY A 189 9.18 2.58 9.22
C GLY A 189 8.03 2.92 8.28
N SER A 190 6.84 3.04 8.84
CA SER A 190 5.67 3.54 8.12
C SER A 190 4.85 4.51 8.97
N LEU A 191 4.20 5.46 8.29
CA LEU A 191 3.29 6.42 8.92
C LEU A 191 1.99 6.49 8.12
N THR A 192 0.88 6.14 8.77
CA THR A 192 -0.46 6.36 8.24
C THR A 192 -1.14 7.49 8.99
N THR A 193 -1.66 8.46 8.25
CA THR A 193 -2.47 9.56 8.79
C THR A 193 -3.87 9.43 8.23
N LEU A 194 -4.84 9.13 9.09
CA LEU A 194 -6.26 8.95 8.71
C LEU A 194 -6.97 10.28 8.40
N GLY A 195 -6.42 11.38 8.92
CA GLY A 195 -6.81 12.76 8.67
C GLY A 195 -5.70 13.53 7.97
N ASN A 196 -5.41 14.74 8.45
CA ASN A 196 -4.52 15.67 7.76
C ASN A 196 -3.05 15.56 8.20
N LEU A 197 -2.13 15.73 7.25
CA LEU A 197 -0.71 15.99 7.47
C LEU A 197 -0.40 17.49 7.32
N SER A 198 -0.05 18.13 8.43
CA SER A 198 0.36 19.54 8.49
C SER A 198 1.87 19.66 8.67
N ASN A 199 2.64 19.77 7.57
CA ASN A 199 4.10 19.91 7.64
C ASN A 199 4.55 21.37 7.48
N SER A 200 5.02 21.97 8.58
CA SER A 200 5.74 23.27 8.58
C SER A 200 7.25 23.13 8.81
N GLY A 201 7.75 21.90 8.96
CA GLY A 201 9.14 21.54 9.19
C GLY A 201 9.75 20.81 7.99
N THR A 202 10.54 19.78 8.28
CA THR A 202 11.17 18.90 7.28
C THR A 202 10.63 17.49 7.44
N LEU A 203 10.12 16.89 6.37
CA LEU A 203 9.68 15.50 6.31
C LEU A 203 10.58 14.72 5.35
N ILE A 204 11.24 13.69 5.86
CA ILE A 204 12.16 12.82 5.10
C ILE A 204 11.63 11.40 5.17
N ILE A 205 11.65 10.70 4.04
CA ILE A 205 11.31 9.28 3.94
C ILE A 205 12.49 8.58 3.28
N ASN A 206 13.03 7.55 3.92
CA ASN A 206 14.21 6.84 3.45
C ASN A 206 13.84 5.50 2.80
N SER A 207 14.69 5.05 1.89
CA SER A 207 14.72 3.66 1.44
C SER A 207 16.15 3.15 1.35
N ASP A 208 16.32 1.84 1.16
CA ASP A 208 17.55 1.22 0.70
C ASP A 208 17.28 0.19 -0.39
N ASN A 209 18.20 -0.75 -0.60
CA ASN A 209 18.13 -1.77 -1.64
C ASN A 209 17.18 -2.94 -1.32
N LEU A 210 16.48 -2.93 -0.18
CA LEU A 210 15.56 -3.99 0.25
C LEU A 210 14.28 -3.45 0.90
N GLU A 211 14.34 -2.24 1.48
CA GLU A 211 13.29 -1.71 2.33
C GLU A 211 12.94 -0.26 1.92
N PHE A 212 11.65 0.02 1.77
CA PHE A 212 11.14 1.35 1.41
C PHE A 212 10.21 1.89 2.49
N GLY A 213 10.56 3.04 3.06
CA GLY A 213 9.73 3.74 4.04
C GLY A 213 8.41 4.18 3.41
N SER A 214 7.32 4.12 4.17
CA SER A 214 5.96 4.34 3.66
C SER A 214 5.24 5.48 4.38
N LEU A 215 4.54 6.32 3.63
CA LEU A 215 3.67 7.37 4.13
C LEU A 215 2.31 7.31 3.43
N ILE A 216 1.23 7.14 4.18
CA ILE A 216 -0.14 7.25 3.69
C ILE A 216 -0.82 8.44 4.37
N VAL A 217 -1.48 9.30 3.60
CA VAL A 217 -2.29 10.42 4.09
C VAL A 217 -3.67 10.33 3.46
N GLN A 218 -4.69 9.99 4.25
CA GLN A 218 -6.08 9.83 3.79
C GLN A 218 -6.86 11.16 3.77
N GLY A 219 -6.39 12.17 4.52
CA GLY A 219 -6.91 13.52 4.46
C GLY A 219 -6.10 14.40 3.51
N THR A 220 -5.88 15.66 3.90
CA THR A 220 -5.07 16.60 3.11
C THR A 220 -3.63 16.66 3.60
N SER A 221 -2.69 16.96 2.71
CA SER A 221 -1.29 17.20 3.04
C SER A 221 -0.87 18.64 2.72
N SER A 222 0.04 19.20 3.52
CA SER A 222 0.66 20.50 3.30
C SER A 222 2.16 20.42 3.52
N GLY A 223 2.91 21.32 2.87
CA GLY A 223 4.37 21.31 2.88
C GLY A 223 4.96 20.26 1.94
N ASN A 224 6.29 20.23 1.85
CA ASN A 224 7.00 19.27 1.02
C ASN A 224 7.46 18.08 1.86
N ALA A 225 7.61 16.92 1.22
CA ALA A 225 8.38 15.79 1.71
C ALA A 225 9.59 15.57 0.79
N THR A 226 10.65 14.97 1.34
CA THR A 226 11.78 14.45 0.57
C THR A 226 11.81 12.94 0.69
N TYR A 227 11.56 12.24 -0.42
CA TYR A 227 11.69 10.80 -0.50
C TYR A 227 13.07 10.44 -1.06
N ASN A 228 13.92 9.82 -0.26
CA ASN A 228 15.24 9.33 -0.64
C ASN A 228 15.12 7.93 -1.24
N ARG A 229 14.85 7.84 -2.54
CA ARG A 229 14.62 6.56 -3.25
C ARG A 229 15.95 5.93 -3.65
N TRP A 230 16.16 4.67 -3.26
CA TRP A 230 17.33 3.88 -3.66
C TRP A 230 17.43 3.76 -5.17
N ILE A 231 18.65 3.80 -5.70
CA ILE A 231 18.95 3.54 -7.11
C ILE A 231 20.29 2.80 -7.17
N ASN A 232 20.31 1.70 -7.91
CA ASN A 232 21.45 0.84 -8.13
C ASN A 232 22.54 1.52 -8.96
N SER A 233 23.76 0.99 -8.83
CA SER A 233 24.86 1.40 -9.68
C SER A 233 24.70 0.84 -11.08
N ILE A 234 25.11 1.59 -12.09
CA ILE A 234 25.26 1.07 -13.46
C ILE A 234 26.14 -0.19 -13.40
N SER A 235 25.67 -1.29 -13.99
CA SER A 235 26.46 -2.52 -14.02
C SER A 235 27.69 -2.31 -14.92
N SER A 236 28.83 -2.82 -14.46
CA SER A 236 30.09 -2.79 -15.22
C SER A 236 30.29 -4.03 -16.10
N ALA A 237 29.37 -4.99 -16.02
CA ALA A 237 29.34 -6.24 -16.76
C ALA A 237 27.92 -6.51 -17.29
N SER A 238 27.63 -7.75 -17.69
CA SER A 238 26.25 -8.17 -17.96
C SER A 238 25.43 -8.07 -16.66
N PRO A 239 24.32 -7.32 -16.66
CA PRO A 239 23.46 -7.17 -15.49
C PRO A 239 22.98 -8.53 -14.91
N THR A 240 22.85 -8.61 -13.59
CA THR A 240 22.35 -9.79 -12.84
C THR A 240 21.35 -9.36 -11.78
N SER A 241 20.63 -10.28 -11.12
CA SER A 241 19.75 -9.91 -10.00
C SER A 241 20.51 -9.24 -8.84
N SER A 242 21.78 -9.58 -8.62
CA SER A 242 22.63 -8.96 -7.59
C SER A 242 23.35 -7.68 -8.03
N ASP A 243 23.34 -7.38 -9.33
CA ASP A 243 23.90 -6.16 -9.94
C ASP A 243 22.98 -5.76 -11.12
N PRO A 244 21.76 -5.27 -10.83
CA PRO A 244 20.72 -5.10 -11.84
C PRO A 244 21.01 -3.96 -12.82
N GLY A 245 21.97 -3.09 -12.48
CA GLY A 245 22.34 -1.95 -13.29
C GLY A 245 21.31 -0.84 -13.25
N TRP A 246 20.42 -0.85 -14.24
CA TRP A 246 19.35 0.14 -14.36
C TRP A 246 18.18 -0.24 -13.47
N ASP A 247 17.55 0.74 -12.85
CA ASP A 247 16.26 0.59 -12.20
C ASP A 247 15.19 1.33 -12.97
N LEU A 248 13.96 0.82 -12.94
CA LEU A 248 12.79 1.57 -13.39
C LEU A 248 12.22 2.33 -12.21
N VAL A 249 12.28 3.66 -12.26
CA VAL A 249 11.95 4.54 -11.14
C VAL A 249 11.13 5.73 -11.63
N GLY A 250 10.13 6.14 -10.86
CA GLY A 250 9.37 7.38 -11.04
C GLY A 250 9.33 8.21 -9.76
N SER A 251 8.50 9.25 -9.77
CA SER A 251 8.39 10.16 -8.63
C SER A 251 7.32 9.69 -7.64
N PRO A 252 7.64 9.49 -6.36
CA PRO A 252 6.64 9.26 -5.29
C PRO A 252 6.06 10.56 -4.71
N VAL A 253 6.43 11.73 -5.25
CA VAL A 253 5.97 13.06 -4.83
C VAL A 253 5.67 13.96 -6.04
N VAL A 254 4.78 14.92 -5.87
CA VAL A 254 4.38 15.87 -6.91
C VAL A 254 5.49 16.89 -7.16
N GLY A 255 5.89 17.05 -8.42
CA GLY A 255 6.71 18.19 -8.87
C GLY A 255 8.20 18.10 -8.54
N ALA A 256 8.74 16.91 -8.28
CA ALA A 256 10.16 16.73 -8.06
C ALA A 256 10.98 17.10 -9.31
N SER A 257 12.18 17.64 -9.07
CA SER A 257 13.17 17.85 -10.11
C SER A 257 14.52 17.32 -9.65
N LEU A 258 15.10 16.44 -10.47
CA LEU A 258 16.33 15.73 -10.16
C LEU A 258 17.52 16.42 -10.82
N THR A 259 18.66 16.40 -10.14
CA THR A 259 19.92 16.91 -10.68
C THR A 259 20.61 15.79 -11.45
N SER A 260 20.71 15.93 -12.77
CA SER A 260 21.15 14.83 -13.65
C SER A 260 22.58 14.36 -13.36
N SER A 261 23.45 15.22 -12.82
CA SER A 261 24.81 14.86 -12.44
C SER A 261 24.90 13.93 -11.21
N ASN A 262 23.77 13.62 -10.55
CA ASN A 262 23.72 12.60 -9.50
C ASN A 262 23.65 11.16 -10.05
N PHE A 263 23.47 11.01 -11.37
CA PHE A 263 23.38 9.73 -12.07
C PHE A 263 24.68 9.41 -12.82
N SER A 264 24.83 8.17 -13.26
CA SER A 264 25.96 7.76 -14.10
C SER A 264 25.98 8.58 -15.41
N GLN A 265 27.17 8.80 -15.98
CA GLN A 265 27.32 9.60 -17.19
C GLN A 265 28.12 8.85 -18.26
N ASN A 266 27.66 8.92 -19.51
CA ASN A 266 28.41 8.47 -20.67
C ASN A 266 28.32 9.50 -21.79
N SER A 267 29.47 10.02 -22.24
CA SER A 267 29.59 10.89 -23.41
C SER A 267 28.65 12.10 -23.40
N GLY A 268 28.43 12.72 -22.23
CA GLY A 268 27.57 13.88 -22.07
C GLY A 268 26.10 13.57 -21.76
N ASN A 269 25.70 12.30 -21.76
CA ASN A 269 24.36 11.86 -21.37
C ASN A 269 24.35 11.27 -19.96
N TYR A 270 23.29 11.52 -19.21
CA TYR A 270 23.06 11.02 -17.87
C TYR A 270 22.14 9.80 -17.88
N ALA A 271 22.38 8.90 -16.92
CA ALA A 271 21.62 7.67 -16.72
C ALA A 271 20.31 7.94 -15.99
N ILE A 272 19.47 8.74 -16.64
CA ILE A 272 18.06 8.96 -16.36
C ILE A 272 17.36 9.11 -17.71
N GLN A 273 16.56 8.12 -18.12
CA GLN A 273 16.05 8.03 -19.49
C GLN A 273 14.54 7.78 -19.49
N PRO A 274 13.74 8.66 -20.10
CA PRO A 274 12.35 8.35 -20.38
C PRO A 274 12.25 7.35 -21.55
N TYR A 275 11.19 6.56 -21.53
CA TYR A 275 10.80 5.68 -22.62
C TYR A 275 9.72 6.34 -23.48
N ASP A 276 9.87 6.30 -24.81
CA ASP A 276 8.87 6.74 -25.78
C ASP A 276 8.36 5.54 -26.57
N ASN A 277 7.06 5.28 -26.44
CA ASN A 277 6.44 4.15 -27.09
C ASN A 277 5.97 4.43 -28.52
N SER A 278 6.08 5.66 -29.01
CA SER A 278 5.73 6.00 -30.40
C SER A 278 6.76 5.50 -31.40
N ASP A 279 8.01 5.29 -30.97
CA ASP A 279 9.10 4.76 -31.77
C ASP A 279 9.92 3.65 -31.08
N ASN A 280 9.52 3.24 -29.87
CA ASN A 280 10.16 2.19 -29.06
C ASN A 280 11.60 2.55 -28.70
N THR A 281 11.80 3.75 -28.16
CA THR A 281 13.14 4.26 -27.83
C THR A 281 13.27 4.74 -26.39
N TRP A 282 14.51 4.67 -25.90
CA TRP A 282 14.95 5.35 -24.69
C TRP A 282 15.64 6.65 -25.09
N THR A 283 15.15 7.78 -24.60
CA THR A 283 15.75 9.07 -24.93
C THR A 283 16.90 9.40 -23.99
N ALA A 284 18.07 9.71 -24.57
CA ALA A 284 19.23 10.12 -23.78
C ALA A 284 19.02 11.52 -23.16
N THR A 285 19.24 11.63 -21.85
CA THR A 285 19.15 12.92 -21.14
C THR A 285 20.49 13.62 -21.10
N SER A 286 20.58 14.84 -21.65
CA SER A 286 21.76 15.71 -21.55
C SER A 286 21.52 17.00 -20.74
N SER A 287 20.26 17.28 -20.40
CA SER A 287 19.87 18.40 -19.55
C SER A 287 20.46 18.26 -18.14
N ALA A 288 20.84 19.39 -17.52
CA ALA A 288 21.37 19.41 -16.16
C ALA A 288 20.34 19.02 -15.08
N THR A 289 19.06 19.18 -15.39
CA THR A 289 17.94 18.84 -14.52
C THR A 289 16.87 18.10 -15.30
N VAL A 290 16.18 17.18 -14.62
CA VAL A 290 15.00 16.47 -15.15
C VAL A 290 13.82 16.76 -14.23
N SER A 291 12.73 17.28 -14.77
CA SER A 291 11.45 17.36 -14.04
C SER A 291 10.71 16.04 -14.21
N THR A 292 10.25 15.47 -13.10
CA THR A 292 9.50 14.22 -13.12
C THR A 292 8.00 14.48 -13.14
N SER A 293 7.27 13.53 -13.72
CA SER A 293 5.80 13.51 -13.66
C SER A 293 5.34 12.35 -12.79
N LEU A 294 4.32 12.59 -11.96
CA LEU A 294 3.69 11.51 -11.20
C LEU A 294 3.10 10.47 -12.14
N GLY A 295 3.37 9.20 -11.84
CA GLY A 295 2.86 8.08 -12.63
C GLY A 295 3.71 7.71 -13.84
N THR A 296 4.74 8.50 -14.17
CA THR A 296 5.68 8.22 -15.26
C THR A 296 6.95 7.56 -14.70
N GLY A 297 7.38 6.46 -15.33
CA GLY A 297 8.65 5.83 -14.99
C GLY A 297 9.80 6.28 -15.91
N TYR A 298 11.02 6.09 -15.43
CA TYR A 298 12.29 6.39 -16.09
C TYR A 298 13.26 5.27 -15.79
N ALA A 299 14.15 4.94 -16.71
CA ALA A 299 15.31 4.12 -16.40
C ALA A 299 16.37 4.99 -15.72
N MET A 300 16.83 4.63 -14.52
CA MET A 300 17.84 5.35 -13.77
C MET A 300 18.98 4.46 -13.31
N ALA A 301 20.22 4.97 -13.28
CA ALA A 301 21.35 4.28 -12.67
C ALA A 301 22.38 5.28 -12.13
N LYS A 302 23.01 4.98 -11.00
CA LYS A 302 24.05 5.83 -10.39
C LYS A 302 25.45 5.29 -10.72
N GLN A 303 26.49 6.09 -10.51
CA GLN A 303 27.87 5.57 -10.58
C GLN A 303 28.20 4.69 -9.36
N THR A 304 27.65 5.05 -8.21
CA THR A 304 27.69 4.28 -6.97
C THR A 304 26.26 4.21 -6.45
N ALA A 305 25.80 3.00 -6.15
CA ALA A 305 24.44 2.78 -5.65
C ALA A 305 24.19 3.61 -4.38
N GLY A 306 22.96 4.08 -4.23
CA GLY A 306 22.56 4.97 -3.14
C GLY A 306 21.24 5.64 -3.45
N THR A 307 20.81 6.53 -2.56
CA THR A 307 19.53 7.21 -2.74
C THR A 307 19.62 8.43 -3.64
N GLU A 308 18.50 8.75 -4.28
CA GLU A 308 18.23 10.02 -4.95
C GLU A 308 17.05 10.70 -4.25
N ALA A 309 17.16 12.01 -4.03
CA ALA A 309 16.17 12.79 -3.30
C ALA A 309 15.08 13.33 -4.24
N PHE A 310 13.85 12.83 -4.08
CA PHE A 310 12.66 13.37 -4.72
C PHE A 310 11.96 14.31 -3.73
N THR A 311 12.04 15.62 -3.95
CA THR A 311 11.39 16.62 -3.08
C THR A 311 10.18 17.24 -3.76
N GLY A 312 9.03 17.19 -3.10
CA GLY A 312 7.75 17.67 -3.66
C GLY A 312 6.62 17.60 -2.64
N THR A 313 5.40 17.92 -3.05
CA THR A 313 4.21 17.73 -2.20
C THR A 313 3.69 16.30 -2.30
N ILE A 314 2.90 15.84 -1.33
CA ILE A 314 2.29 14.50 -1.36
C ILE A 314 0.99 14.52 -2.16
N GLU A 315 0.79 13.53 -3.03
CA GLU A 315 -0.49 13.28 -3.70
C GLU A 315 -1.42 12.52 -2.74
N THR A 316 -2.60 13.08 -2.47
CA THR A 316 -3.60 12.53 -1.52
C THR A 316 -4.95 12.34 -2.19
N ILE A 317 -4.95 12.08 -3.50
CA ILE A 317 -6.12 11.79 -4.32
C ILE A 317 -5.75 10.75 -5.37
N ASP A 318 -6.76 10.06 -5.91
CA ASP A 318 -6.59 9.14 -7.03
C ASP A 318 -5.82 9.78 -8.21
N LYS A 319 -4.79 9.08 -8.67
CA LYS A 319 -3.96 9.52 -9.78
C LYS A 319 -4.32 8.80 -11.08
N ASN A 320 -4.72 9.60 -12.07
CA ASN A 320 -4.91 9.17 -13.44
C ASN A 320 -3.64 9.39 -14.28
N VAL A 321 -3.26 8.39 -15.08
CA VAL A 321 -2.13 8.45 -16.01
C VAL A 321 -2.61 8.04 -17.40
N SER A 322 -2.39 8.89 -18.41
CA SER A 322 -2.71 8.55 -19.78
C SER A 322 -1.69 7.55 -20.33
N ILE A 323 -2.18 6.48 -20.94
CA ILE A 323 -1.36 5.49 -21.65
C ILE A 323 -1.80 5.44 -23.11
N THR A 324 -0.84 5.21 -24.00
CA THR A 324 -1.05 5.19 -25.46
C THR A 324 -0.76 3.81 -26.02
N ASN A 325 -1.40 3.47 -27.13
CA ASN A 325 -1.04 2.32 -27.93
C ASN A 325 -0.65 2.82 -29.33
N ASN A 326 0.63 2.66 -29.65
CA ASN A 326 1.21 3.00 -30.95
C ASN A 326 1.60 1.74 -31.75
N ASP A 327 1.10 0.56 -31.35
CA ASP A 327 1.33 -0.67 -32.11
C ASP A 327 0.76 -0.55 -33.53
N GLY A 328 1.45 -1.14 -34.50
CA GLY A 328 1.17 -0.98 -35.92
C GLY A 328 1.49 0.40 -36.52
N SER A 329 1.99 1.36 -35.72
CA SER A 329 2.42 2.69 -36.19
C SER A 329 3.95 2.78 -36.32
N GLY A 330 4.49 2.31 -37.44
CA GLY A 330 5.94 2.33 -37.67
C GLY A 330 6.68 1.40 -36.71
N SER A 331 7.53 1.96 -35.84
CA SER A 331 8.23 1.23 -34.78
C SER A 331 7.56 1.38 -33.40
N GLY A 332 6.39 2.01 -33.34
CA GLY A 332 5.65 2.21 -32.10
C GLY A 332 5.16 0.90 -31.47
N THR A 333 4.85 0.97 -30.18
CA THR A 333 4.42 -0.16 -29.35
C THR A 333 3.26 0.23 -28.44
N GLN A 334 2.62 -0.79 -27.87
CA GLN A 334 1.62 -0.69 -26.82
C GLN A 334 2.22 -0.47 -25.41
N TRP A 335 3.52 -0.63 -25.24
CA TRP A 335 4.17 -0.60 -23.93
C TRP A 335 4.24 0.81 -23.38
N ASN A 336 3.96 1.01 -22.10
CA ASN A 336 4.05 2.30 -21.42
C ASN A 336 4.85 2.11 -20.13
N LEU A 337 5.88 2.92 -19.93
CA LEU A 337 6.65 2.93 -18.69
C LEU A 337 5.98 3.86 -17.67
N VAL A 338 5.40 3.27 -16.64
CA VAL A 338 4.70 3.96 -15.57
C VAL A 338 5.39 3.68 -14.23
N ALA A 339 4.99 4.38 -13.18
CA ALA A 339 5.55 4.18 -11.85
C ALA A 339 4.56 4.52 -10.74
N ASN A 340 4.75 3.92 -9.56
CA ASN A 340 3.96 4.25 -8.38
C ASN A 340 4.10 5.74 -8.01
N PRO A 341 3.01 6.54 -8.05
CA PRO A 341 3.06 7.97 -7.77
C PRO A 341 3.03 8.32 -6.28
N TYR A 342 2.84 7.34 -5.39
CA TYR A 342 2.65 7.57 -3.97
C TYR A 342 3.92 7.28 -3.16
N PRO A 343 4.10 7.93 -2.00
CA PRO A 343 5.17 7.62 -1.06
C PRO A 343 4.85 6.39 -0.18
N SER A 344 3.95 5.51 -0.63
CA SER A 344 3.58 4.25 0.02
C SER A 344 3.64 3.09 -0.98
N TYR A 345 3.58 1.85 -0.48
CA TYR A 345 3.37 0.70 -1.37
C TYR A 345 1.96 0.72 -1.96
N LEU A 346 1.78 0.03 -3.09
CA LEU A 346 0.47 -0.29 -3.65
C LEU A 346 0.28 -1.81 -3.73
N ALA A 347 -0.91 -2.30 -3.40
CA ALA A 347 -1.30 -3.67 -3.72
C ALA A 347 -1.34 -3.85 -5.24
N LEU A 348 -0.46 -4.73 -5.77
CA LEU A 348 -0.38 -4.96 -7.21
C LEU A 348 -1.49 -5.88 -7.69
N ASN A 349 -1.71 -6.99 -6.98
CA ASN A 349 -2.63 -8.07 -7.35
C ASN A 349 -3.62 -8.41 -6.24
N SER A 350 -4.59 -9.26 -6.56
CA SER A 350 -5.66 -9.68 -5.64
C SER A 350 -5.16 -10.31 -4.34
N ASN A 351 -4.05 -11.07 -4.41
CA ASN A 351 -3.38 -11.65 -3.26
C ASN A 351 -2.81 -10.57 -2.32
N ALA A 352 -2.16 -9.54 -2.86
CA ALA A 352 -1.65 -8.41 -2.09
C ALA A 352 -2.76 -7.57 -1.45
N ARG A 353 -3.88 -7.36 -2.15
CA ARG A 353 -5.06 -6.71 -1.55
C ARG A 353 -5.57 -7.51 -0.35
N SER A 354 -5.69 -8.82 -0.50
CA SER A 354 -6.20 -9.70 0.55
C SER A 354 -5.25 -9.82 1.76
N ALA A 355 -3.95 -9.66 1.54
CA ALA A 355 -2.91 -9.75 2.57
C ALA A 355 -2.50 -8.40 3.18
N SER A 356 -3.23 -7.31 2.90
CA SER A 356 -2.86 -5.97 3.37
C SER A 356 -4.07 -5.09 3.70
N SER A 357 -3.82 -3.82 4.04
CA SER A 357 -4.87 -2.83 4.32
C SER A 357 -5.52 -2.24 3.07
N ALA A 358 -5.07 -2.61 1.87
CA ALA A 358 -5.62 -2.11 0.62
C ALA A 358 -7.02 -2.72 0.36
N THR A 359 -7.94 -1.94 -0.21
CA THR A 359 -9.30 -2.41 -0.53
C THR A 359 -9.52 -2.66 -2.02
N THR A 360 -8.55 -2.29 -2.86
CA THR A 360 -8.47 -2.64 -4.29
C THR A 360 -7.02 -2.94 -4.67
N ASP A 361 -6.79 -3.46 -5.87
CA ASP A 361 -5.46 -3.72 -6.42
C ASP A 361 -5.31 -3.18 -7.85
N PHE A 362 -4.06 -2.96 -8.25
CA PHE A 362 -3.73 -2.33 -9.51
C PHE A 362 -4.18 -3.14 -10.73
N ILE A 363 -3.99 -4.46 -10.74
CA ILE A 363 -4.34 -5.32 -11.88
C ILE A 363 -5.85 -5.39 -12.06
N THR A 364 -6.62 -5.78 -11.05
CA THR A 364 -8.09 -5.88 -11.18
C THR A 364 -8.70 -4.51 -11.52
N GLN A 365 -8.19 -3.42 -10.97
CA GLN A 365 -8.69 -2.09 -11.33
C GLN A 365 -8.42 -1.74 -12.80
N ASN A 366 -7.24 -2.04 -13.34
CA ASN A 366 -6.85 -1.55 -14.66
C ASN A 366 -7.11 -2.54 -15.81
N ALA A 367 -7.03 -3.84 -15.55
CA ALA A 367 -7.32 -4.89 -16.52
C ALA A 367 -8.83 -5.22 -16.61
N GLU A 368 -9.56 -5.20 -15.48
CA GLU A 368 -10.96 -5.64 -15.46
C GLU A 368 -11.94 -4.48 -15.31
N THR A 369 -11.75 -3.61 -14.32
CA THR A 369 -12.72 -2.56 -14.00
C THR A 369 -12.67 -1.40 -14.97
N ALA A 370 -11.47 -0.86 -15.22
CA ALA A 370 -11.25 0.20 -16.21
C ALA A 370 -11.04 -0.36 -17.62
N ASP A 371 -10.58 -1.61 -17.72
CA ASP A 371 -10.30 -2.31 -18.97
C ASP A 371 -9.45 -1.44 -19.91
N VAL A 372 -8.24 -1.08 -19.46
CA VAL A 372 -7.30 -0.22 -20.20
C VAL A 372 -5.98 -0.92 -20.52
N LEU A 373 -5.76 -2.11 -19.97
CA LEU A 373 -4.58 -2.91 -20.23
C LEU A 373 -4.81 -3.84 -21.43
N GLY A 374 -3.72 -4.24 -22.06
CA GLY A 374 -3.70 -5.31 -23.06
C GLY A 374 -4.31 -4.98 -24.43
N SER A 375 -3.53 -5.17 -25.49
CA SER A 375 -4.04 -5.11 -26.88
C SER A 375 -3.88 -6.43 -27.64
N GLY A 376 -3.02 -7.31 -27.14
CA GLY A 376 -2.81 -8.68 -27.60
C GLY A 376 -3.01 -9.71 -26.49
N THR A 377 -2.81 -10.97 -26.83
CA THR A 377 -3.01 -12.11 -25.92
C THR A 377 -2.10 -12.03 -24.69
N ASN A 378 -2.68 -12.21 -23.51
CA ASN A 378 -2.00 -12.30 -22.22
C ASN A 378 -1.13 -11.06 -21.91
N GLU A 379 -1.68 -9.87 -22.21
CA GLU A 379 -1.05 -8.57 -21.96
C GLU A 379 -1.58 -7.83 -20.71
N ASP A 380 -2.52 -8.44 -19.98
CA ASP A 380 -3.11 -7.92 -18.74
C ASP A 380 -2.24 -8.24 -17.52
N ALA A 381 -1.00 -7.78 -17.56
CA ALA A 381 -0.01 -7.99 -16.51
C ALA A 381 0.88 -6.75 -16.34
N LEU A 382 1.86 -6.86 -15.45
CA LEU A 382 2.92 -5.88 -15.26
C LEU A 382 4.26 -6.52 -15.62
N TRP A 383 5.15 -5.73 -16.25
CA TRP A 383 6.52 -6.14 -16.55
C TRP A 383 7.53 -5.25 -15.82
N TYR A 384 8.43 -5.86 -15.04
CA TYR A 384 9.44 -5.14 -14.29
C TYR A 384 10.84 -5.61 -14.67
N TRP A 385 11.83 -4.76 -14.47
CA TRP A 385 13.22 -5.12 -14.71
C TRP A 385 13.78 -5.85 -13.48
N LYS A 386 14.19 -7.11 -13.62
CA LYS A 386 14.78 -7.91 -12.53
C LYS A 386 16.30 -8.04 -12.60
N GLY A 387 16.94 -7.16 -13.39
CA GLY A 387 18.38 -7.10 -13.50
C GLY A 387 19.00 -7.90 -14.63
N PHE A 388 18.32 -8.85 -15.28
CA PHE A 388 18.90 -9.63 -16.39
C PHE A 388 17.92 -9.93 -17.53
N GLU A 389 16.62 -9.87 -17.23
CA GLU A 389 15.51 -9.84 -18.17
C GLU A 389 14.34 -9.09 -17.53
N TYR A 390 13.22 -8.99 -18.24
CA TYR A 390 11.97 -8.50 -17.65
C TYR A 390 11.19 -9.66 -17.01
N GLY A 391 10.87 -9.52 -15.72
CA GLY A 391 9.92 -10.38 -15.03
C GLY A 391 8.49 -9.90 -15.19
N GLN A 392 7.53 -10.74 -14.81
CA GLN A 392 6.10 -10.51 -14.95
C GLN A 392 5.44 -10.71 -13.60
N TYR A 393 4.43 -9.90 -13.30
CA TYR A 393 3.53 -10.15 -12.18
C TYR A 393 2.08 -10.00 -12.62
N ASN A 394 1.24 -10.91 -12.13
CA ASN A 394 -0.18 -10.96 -12.41
C ASN A 394 -0.96 -11.57 -11.21
N ASN A 395 -2.22 -11.97 -11.41
CA ASN A 395 -3.03 -12.58 -10.34
C ASN A 395 -2.60 -14.02 -9.98
N SER A 396 -1.77 -14.66 -10.81
CA SER A 396 -1.13 -15.94 -10.50
C SER A 396 0.15 -15.79 -9.67
N SER A 397 0.68 -14.59 -9.51
CA SER A 397 1.80 -14.36 -8.59
C SER A 397 1.33 -14.40 -7.13
N SER A 398 2.23 -14.68 -6.19
CA SER A 398 1.98 -14.46 -4.75
C SER A 398 1.66 -12.98 -4.47
N ALA A 399 1.37 -12.60 -3.22
CA ALA A 399 1.10 -11.20 -2.87
C ALA A 399 2.27 -10.27 -3.28
N LYS A 400 2.07 -9.42 -4.30
CA LYS A 400 3.07 -8.46 -4.78
C LYS A 400 2.69 -7.01 -4.49
N TYR A 401 3.68 -6.20 -4.19
CA TYR A 401 3.50 -4.80 -3.80
C TYR A 401 4.40 -3.89 -4.62
N ILE A 402 3.85 -2.78 -5.13
CA ILE A 402 4.58 -1.79 -5.92
C ILE A 402 5.22 -0.80 -4.94
N ALA A 403 6.54 -0.84 -4.75
CA ALA A 403 7.24 0.08 -3.85
C ALA A 403 7.08 1.56 -4.25
N PRO A 404 7.25 2.52 -3.32
CA PRO A 404 7.23 3.96 -3.63
C PRO A 404 8.14 4.32 -4.80
N GLY A 405 7.57 4.96 -5.83
CA GLY A 405 8.31 5.31 -7.04
C GLY A 405 8.77 4.13 -7.90
N GLN A 406 8.39 2.88 -7.60
CA GLN A 406 8.78 1.73 -8.43
C GLN A 406 8.16 1.82 -9.82
N GLY A 407 9.01 1.72 -10.83
CA GLY A 407 8.65 1.77 -12.25
C GLY A 407 8.45 0.39 -12.86
N PHE A 408 7.57 0.32 -13.86
CA PHE A 408 7.22 -0.91 -14.55
C PHE A 408 6.53 -0.61 -15.89
N PHE A 409 6.54 -1.58 -16.77
CA PHE A 409 5.81 -1.54 -18.03
C PHE A 409 4.41 -2.14 -17.90
N VAL A 410 3.48 -1.54 -18.63
CA VAL A 410 2.16 -2.11 -18.94
C VAL A 410 1.88 -1.99 -20.44
N ALA A 411 1.12 -2.93 -20.99
CA ALA A 411 0.57 -2.79 -22.34
C ALA A 411 -0.73 -1.99 -22.28
N SER A 412 -0.90 -1.00 -23.15
CA SER A 412 -2.16 -0.29 -23.31
C SER A 412 -3.06 -1.02 -24.30
N LYS A 413 -4.37 -1.02 -24.04
CA LYS A 413 -5.36 -1.43 -25.04
C LYS A 413 -5.32 -0.60 -26.33
N THR A 414 -5.87 -1.17 -27.39
CA THR A 414 -6.04 -0.48 -28.68
C THR A 414 -6.80 0.84 -28.50
N GLY A 415 -6.22 1.93 -29.01
CA GLY A 415 -6.79 3.29 -28.87
C GLY A 415 -6.37 4.04 -27.60
N GLY A 416 -5.56 3.43 -26.73
CA GLY A 416 -5.08 4.07 -25.50
C GLY A 416 -6.06 3.93 -24.32
N GLY A 417 -5.69 4.55 -23.21
CA GLY A 417 -6.47 4.47 -21.98
C GLY A 417 -6.05 5.46 -20.90
N THR A 418 -6.78 5.42 -19.79
CA THR A 418 -6.41 6.15 -18.57
C THR A 418 -6.21 5.13 -17.46
N LEU A 419 -4.95 4.87 -17.16
CA LEU A 419 -4.51 4.05 -16.04
C LEU A 419 -4.84 4.73 -14.72
N LYS A 420 -5.24 3.94 -13.73
CA LYS A 420 -5.73 4.37 -12.42
C LYS A 420 -4.78 3.88 -11.33
N PHE A 421 -4.18 4.82 -10.62
CA PHE A 421 -3.51 4.59 -9.34
C PHE A 421 -4.43 5.12 -8.25
N LEU A 422 -5.23 4.25 -7.64
CA LEU A 422 -6.24 4.66 -6.65
C LEU A 422 -5.64 4.76 -5.25
N GLU A 423 -6.16 5.65 -4.41
CA GLU A 423 -5.76 5.74 -3.00
C GLU A 423 -6.05 4.44 -2.25
N SER A 424 -7.12 3.74 -2.63
CA SER A 424 -7.53 2.46 -2.06
C SER A 424 -6.56 1.30 -2.34
N MET A 425 -5.57 1.50 -3.22
CA MET A 425 -4.47 0.55 -3.44
C MET A 425 -3.35 0.71 -2.41
N GLN A 426 -3.27 1.86 -1.72
CA GLN A 426 -2.16 2.17 -0.83
C GLN A 426 -2.11 1.23 0.38
N THR A 427 -0.90 0.83 0.73
CA THR A 427 -0.63 -0.01 1.90
C THR A 427 0.77 0.29 2.46
N THR A 428 0.96 0.02 3.75
CA THR A 428 2.28 0.02 4.39
C THR A 428 2.94 -1.37 4.32
N THR A 429 2.19 -2.41 3.98
CA THR A 429 2.71 -3.76 3.73
C THR A 429 3.45 -3.79 2.39
N GLY A 430 4.68 -4.25 2.43
CA GLY A 430 5.52 -4.41 1.25
C GLY A 430 6.94 -4.78 1.67
N THR A 431 7.74 -5.15 0.68
CA THR A 431 9.15 -5.48 0.86
C THR A 431 9.96 -4.80 -0.26
N ASP A 432 10.82 -5.53 -0.93
CA ASP A 432 11.76 -5.02 -1.92
C ASP A 432 11.08 -4.54 -3.23
N ASP A 433 11.84 -3.90 -4.11
CA ASP A 433 11.38 -3.27 -5.36
C ASP A 433 11.22 -4.23 -6.55
N PHE A 434 10.57 -5.37 -6.29
CA PHE A 434 10.33 -6.50 -7.19
C PHE A 434 11.54 -7.42 -7.45
N ILE A 435 12.73 -7.14 -6.90
CA ILE A 435 13.96 -7.87 -7.25
C ILE A 435 14.23 -9.09 -6.33
N SER A 436 13.53 -9.24 -5.21
CA SER A 436 13.73 -10.35 -4.26
C SER A 436 12.72 -11.51 -4.40
N GLY A 437 13.23 -12.73 -4.20
CA GLY A 437 12.63 -14.02 -4.57
C GLY A 437 11.24 -14.35 -4.01
N ASP A 438 10.53 -15.20 -4.75
CA ASP A 438 9.21 -15.68 -4.39
C ASP A 438 9.24 -16.81 -3.35
N ILE A 439 8.24 -16.84 -2.48
CA ILE A 439 8.02 -17.96 -1.56
C ILE A 439 6.92 -18.81 -2.18
N MET A 440 7.16 -20.12 -2.31
CA MET A 440 6.13 -21.03 -2.83
C MET A 440 4.89 -20.99 -1.95
N GLU A 441 3.72 -20.89 -2.58
CA GLU A 441 2.44 -20.92 -1.88
C GLU A 441 2.00 -22.37 -1.60
N ASP A 442 1.67 -22.68 -0.34
CA ASP A 442 1.32 -24.04 0.10
C ASP A 442 -0.02 -24.57 -0.47
N ASN A 443 -0.81 -23.70 -1.11
CA ASN A 443 -2.17 -24.00 -1.57
C ASN A 443 -2.27 -24.27 -3.08
N ARG A 444 -1.16 -24.31 -3.82
CA ARG A 444 -1.17 -24.51 -5.28
C ARG A 444 0.07 -25.24 -5.78
N GLY A 445 -0.01 -25.77 -7.00
CA GLY A 445 1.15 -26.32 -7.70
C GLY A 445 1.91 -25.21 -8.43
N GLU A 446 3.22 -25.17 -8.28
CA GLU A 446 4.09 -24.21 -8.98
C GLU A 446 5.28 -24.94 -9.62
N LEU A 447 5.62 -24.57 -10.85
CA LEU A 447 6.79 -25.05 -11.55
C LEU A 447 7.54 -23.88 -12.18
N PHE A 448 8.75 -23.64 -11.68
CA PHE A 448 9.68 -22.63 -12.18
C PHE A 448 10.72 -23.32 -13.06
N ILE A 449 10.80 -22.91 -14.33
CA ILE A 449 11.76 -23.45 -15.30
C ILE A 449 12.74 -22.36 -15.67
N SER A 450 14.03 -22.61 -15.44
CA SER A 450 15.11 -21.70 -15.81
C SER A 450 16.06 -22.32 -16.84
N LEU A 451 16.46 -21.49 -17.81
CA LEU A 451 17.55 -21.76 -18.72
C LEU A 451 18.75 -20.92 -18.31
N ASN A 452 19.85 -21.59 -17.98
CA ASN A 452 21.12 -20.94 -17.63
C ASN A 452 22.19 -21.30 -18.67
N GLN A 453 22.72 -20.29 -19.37
CA GLN A 453 23.79 -20.46 -20.35
C GLN A 453 24.79 -19.29 -20.29
N ASN A 454 25.99 -19.53 -19.74
CA ASN A 454 26.97 -18.48 -19.45
C ASN A 454 26.38 -17.39 -18.54
N ASP A 455 26.39 -16.13 -18.96
CA ASP A 455 25.78 -15.00 -18.23
C ASP A 455 24.29 -14.80 -18.58
N LEU A 456 23.68 -15.73 -19.33
CA LEU A 456 22.28 -15.68 -19.70
C LEU A 456 21.45 -16.50 -18.70
N LEU A 457 20.47 -15.83 -18.09
CA LEU A 457 19.39 -16.46 -17.34
C LEU A 457 18.06 -16.06 -17.98
N ARG A 458 17.19 -17.06 -18.18
CA ARG A 458 15.82 -16.91 -18.71
C ARG A 458 14.89 -17.81 -17.92
N GLU A 459 13.71 -17.31 -17.60
CA GLU A 459 12.77 -18.01 -16.72
C GLU A 459 11.35 -18.02 -17.29
N THR A 460 10.62 -19.09 -16.97
CA THR A 460 9.18 -19.18 -17.18
C THR A 460 8.54 -19.92 -16.00
N GLU A 461 7.32 -19.54 -15.68
CA GLU A 461 6.57 -19.99 -14.50
C GLU A 461 5.27 -20.65 -14.94
N ILE A 462 4.96 -21.79 -14.36
CA ILE A 462 3.72 -22.52 -14.60
C ILE A 462 3.01 -22.69 -13.26
N TYR A 463 1.77 -22.26 -13.20
CA TYR A 463 0.93 -22.35 -12.01
C TYR A 463 -0.26 -23.27 -12.27
N PHE A 464 -0.59 -24.11 -11.28
CA PHE A 464 -1.78 -24.94 -11.28
C PHE A 464 -2.78 -24.35 -10.29
N ILE A 465 -3.78 -23.62 -10.78
CA ILE A 465 -4.67 -22.77 -9.98
C ILE A 465 -6.13 -23.13 -10.29
N GLU A 466 -6.98 -23.14 -9.27
CA GLU A 466 -8.42 -23.31 -9.47
C GLU A 466 -9.03 -22.12 -10.25
N ASN A 467 -10.02 -22.41 -11.09
CA ASN A 467 -10.77 -21.42 -11.88
C ASN A 467 -9.98 -20.74 -13.03
N THR A 468 -8.84 -21.30 -13.45
CA THR A 468 -8.23 -21.00 -14.75
C THR A 468 -8.56 -22.10 -15.76
N THR A 469 -8.13 -21.95 -17.00
CA THR A 469 -8.37 -22.88 -18.12
C THR A 469 -7.05 -23.45 -18.66
N ASP A 470 -7.14 -24.34 -19.66
CA ASP A 470 -5.98 -24.77 -20.46
C ASP A 470 -5.74 -23.81 -21.66
N GLY A 471 -6.64 -22.83 -21.83
CA GLY A 471 -6.58 -21.77 -22.83
C GLY A 471 -6.02 -20.47 -22.27
N SER A 472 -6.27 -19.35 -22.96
CA SER A 472 -5.83 -18.03 -22.51
C SER A 472 -6.66 -17.57 -21.31
N ASP A 473 -5.97 -17.28 -20.21
CA ASP A 473 -6.55 -16.70 -19.00
C ASP A 473 -5.98 -15.28 -18.77
N PRO A 474 -6.61 -14.23 -19.33
CA PRO A 474 -6.22 -12.85 -19.09
C PRO A 474 -6.13 -12.56 -17.58
N THR A 475 -5.10 -11.81 -17.16
CA THR A 475 -4.70 -11.55 -15.76
C THR A 475 -4.06 -12.71 -14.99
N TYR A 476 -4.07 -13.94 -15.51
CA TYR A 476 -3.43 -15.12 -14.90
C TYR A 476 -2.30 -15.70 -15.76
N ASP A 477 -2.36 -15.51 -17.07
CA ASP A 477 -1.23 -15.68 -17.98
C ASP A 477 -0.51 -14.35 -18.21
N ALA A 478 0.77 -14.42 -18.58
CA ALA A 478 1.51 -13.25 -19.03
C ALA A 478 2.46 -13.61 -20.17
N ARG A 479 2.40 -12.85 -21.26
CA ARG A 479 3.38 -12.96 -22.35
C ARG A 479 4.78 -12.52 -21.92
N THR A 480 5.79 -13.04 -22.60
CA THR A 480 7.16 -12.53 -22.49
C THR A 480 7.24 -11.06 -22.93
N PHE A 481 8.09 -10.28 -22.25
CA PHE A 481 8.40 -8.92 -22.71
C PHE A 481 9.33 -8.98 -23.91
N PRO A 482 9.10 -8.19 -24.97
CA PRO A 482 10.02 -8.14 -26.11
C PRO A 482 11.42 -7.69 -25.67
N MET A 483 12.40 -8.59 -25.75
CA MET A 483 13.81 -8.27 -25.58
C MET A 483 14.48 -8.17 -26.96
N ASN A 484 15.20 -7.07 -27.21
CA ASN A 484 16.00 -6.90 -28.42
C ASN A 484 17.37 -7.59 -28.30
N ASP A 485 17.41 -8.77 -27.67
CA ASP A 485 18.59 -9.62 -27.68
C ASP A 485 18.31 -10.90 -28.49
N ASN A 486 19.27 -11.31 -29.32
CA ASN A 486 19.15 -12.55 -30.10
C ASN A 486 19.46 -13.78 -29.21
N ALA A 487 19.10 -13.73 -27.92
CA ALA A 487 19.44 -14.75 -26.95
C ALA A 487 18.44 -15.92 -26.98
N THR A 488 18.84 -17.07 -26.45
CA THR A 488 17.94 -18.24 -26.33
C THR A 488 17.03 -18.03 -25.12
N SER A 489 15.71 -18.05 -25.32
CA SER A 489 14.73 -17.93 -24.24
C SER A 489 14.06 -19.27 -23.91
N VAL A 490 13.53 -19.38 -22.71
CA VAL A 490 12.59 -20.43 -22.29
C VAL A 490 11.23 -19.79 -22.05
N PHE A 491 10.17 -20.45 -22.51
CA PHE A 491 8.79 -19.99 -22.43
C PHE A 491 7.85 -21.19 -22.58
N THR A 492 6.58 -20.97 -22.29
CA THR A 492 5.51 -21.93 -22.60
C THR A 492 4.57 -21.40 -23.69
N ARG A 493 3.60 -22.23 -24.08
CA ARG A 493 2.56 -21.96 -25.07
C ARG A 493 1.23 -22.47 -24.51
N LEU A 494 0.13 -21.84 -24.90
CA LEU A 494 -1.21 -22.29 -24.51
C LEU A 494 -1.42 -23.74 -24.93
N VAL A 495 -2.08 -24.51 -24.07
CA VAL A 495 -2.37 -25.93 -24.33
C VAL A 495 -3.58 -26.03 -25.27
N GLU A 496 -4.58 -25.17 -25.08
CA GLU A 496 -5.74 -25.00 -25.96
C GLU A 496 -5.76 -23.59 -26.57
N GLY A 497 -6.07 -23.49 -27.88
CA GLY A 497 -6.21 -22.18 -28.53
C GLY A 497 -4.89 -21.39 -28.66
N ASP A 498 -3.76 -22.06 -28.92
CA ASP A 498 -2.47 -21.40 -29.13
C ASP A 498 -2.50 -20.39 -30.30
N GLU A 499 -2.37 -19.11 -29.95
CA GLU A 499 -2.31 -17.97 -30.87
C GLU A 499 -0.88 -17.63 -31.32
N GLY A 500 0.10 -18.46 -30.98
CA GLY A 500 1.48 -18.20 -31.34
C GLY A 500 2.17 -17.18 -30.44
N VAL A 501 1.73 -17.00 -29.19
CA VAL A 501 2.37 -16.13 -28.19
C VAL A 501 3.24 -16.91 -27.19
N ASP A 502 4.46 -16.43 -26.96
CA ASP A 502 5.38 -16.97 -25.94
C ASP A 502 4.99 -16.46 -24.53
N LEU A 503 4.74 -17.37 -23.61
CA LEU A 503 4.34 -17.06 -22.24
C LEU A 503 5.51 -17.13 -21.26
N ALA A 504 5.59 -16.12 -20.41
CA ALA A 504 6.49 -16.10 -19.26
C ALA A 504 5.81 -16.68 -18.03
N ILE A 505 4.51 -16.41 -17.86
CA ILE A 505 3.64 -17.03 -16.86
C ILE A 505 2.51 -17.75 -17.60
N GLN A 506 2.30 -19.02 -17.28
CA GLN A 506 1.12 -19.78 -17.71
C GLN A 506 0.38 -20.37 -16.52
N SER A 507 -0.92 -20.16 -16.46
CA SER A 507 -1.79 -20.81 -15.50
C SER A 507 -2.55 -21.94 -16.18
N LEU A 508 -2.71 -23.06 -15.48
CA LEU A 508 -3.40 -24.25 -15.97
C LEU A 508 -4.45 -24.68 -14.94
N ALA A 509 -5.57 -25.18 -15.46
CA ALA A 509 -6.63 -25.72 -14.64
C ALA A 509 -6.12 -26.91 -13.80
N TYR A 510 -6.59 -27.00 -12.56
CA TYR A 510 -6.29 -28.09 -11.63
C TYR A 510 -7.56 -28.74 -11.07
#